data_AF-A0A4V2AFS4-F1
#
_entry.id   AF-A0A4V2AFS4-F1
#
_cell.length_a   1.000
_cell.length_b   1.000
_cell.length_c   1.000
_cell.angle_alpha   90.00
_cell.angle_beta   90.00
_cell.angle_gamma   90.00
#
_symmetry.space_group_name_H-M   'P 1'
#
loop_
_entity.id
_entity.type
_entity.pdbx_description
1 polymer ?
#
loop_
_entity_poly.entity_id
_entity_poly.type
_entity_poly.pdbx_seq_one_letter_code
_entity_poly.pdbx_strand_id
1 'polypeptide(L)'
;MKPLLVLLLLIAAPGAGAQSLRARCTERSWKSEDSAITDPIIRTTCYLKSFRFQKTAYADYSGKYYEDGFSVFMRVKDRWVRTRNSRVFNKQQGRLLAGINRRIREDWNFLRGDRENDRCFSDDDVLPVYRMDDLRISLSKNSISFSVEWNSSWACRPVSGSTVTYSLKAIAKYLR
;
A
#
# COMPACT_ATOMS: atom_id res chain seq x y z
N MET A 1 -50.30 50.42 12.84
CA MET A 1 -49.16 49.98 12.01
C MET A 1 -48.47 48.83 12.73
N LYS A 2 -48.50 47.61 12.18
CA LYS A 2 -47.82 46.42 12.71
C LYS A 2 -46.70 46.03 11.74
N PRO A 3 -45.44 45.83 12.18
CA PRO A 3 -44.41 45.33 11.29
C PRO A 3 -44.54 43.81 11.15
N LEU A 4 -44.49 43.36 9.90
CA LEU A 4 -44.47 41.96 9.50
C LEU A 4 -43.03 41.43 9.68
N LEU A 5 -42.81 40.50 10.61
CA LEU A 5 -41.52 39.85 10.83
C LEU A 5 -41.38 38.72 9.80
N VAL A 6 -40.52 38.91 8.79
CA VAL A 6 -40.18 37.85 7.82
C VAL A 6 -39.12 36.95 8.42
N LEU A 7 -39.52 35.74 8.81
CA LEU A 7 -38.63 34.70 9.32
C LEU A 7 -37.92 34.01 8.14
N LEU A 8 -36.65 34.34 7.89
CA LEU A 8 -35.81 33.60 6.95
C LEU A 8 -35.44 32.23 7.56
N LEU A 9 -36.06 31.17 7.06
CA LEU A 9 -35.60 29.80 7.29
C LEU A 9 -34.30 29.55 6.51
N LEU A 10 -33.18 29.55 7.22
CA LEU A 10 -31.92 28.97 6.75
C LEU A 10 -32.09 27.45 6.64
N ILE A 11 -32.41 26.97 5.44
CA ILE A 11 -32.32 25.54 5.11
C ILE A 11 -30.84 25.20 5.04
N ALA A 12 -30.28 24.68 6.13
CA ALA A 12 -28.98 24.05 6.12
C ALA A 12 -29.06 22.81 5.23
N ALA A 13 -28.51 22.89 4.02
CA ALA A 13 -28.37 21.73 3.15
C ALA A 13 -27.54 20.66 3.88
N PRO A 14 -27.97 19.38 3.90
CA PRO A 14 -27.16 18.31 4.46
C PRO A 14 -25.85 18.26 3.68
N GLY A 15 -24.73 18.47 4.40
CA GLY A 15 -23.40 18.43 3.82
C GLY A 15 -23.23 17.15 3.03
N ALA A 16 -22.79 17.28 1.77
CA ALA A 16 -22.49 16.16 0.89
C ALA A 16 -21.58 15.18 1.66
N GLY A 17 -22.16 14.05 2.08
CA GLY A 17 -21.45 13.03 2.83
C GLY A 17 -20.21 12.65 2.03
N ALA A 18 -19.02 12.92 2.59
CA ALA A 18 -17.76 12.62 1.94
C ALA A 18 -17.78 11.13 1.53
N GLN A 19 -17.92 10.86 0.23
CA GLN A 19 -17.87 9.49 -0.28
C GLN A 19 -16.57 8.87 0.23
N SER A 20 -16.68 7.82 1.04
CA SER A 20 -15.51 7.17 1.60
C SER A 20 -14.71 6.58 0.44
N LEU A 21 -13.46 7.03 0.27
CA LEU A 21 -12.56 6.48 -0.73
C LEU A 21 -12.36 4.98 -0.45
N ARG A 22 -12.71 4.13 -1.43
CA ARG A 22 -12.59 2.66 -1.34
C ARG A 22 -11.87 2.11 -2.56
N ALA A 23 -11.08 1.06 -2.35
CA ALA A 23 -10.53 0.30 -3.45
C ALA A 23 -11.46 -0.86 -3.81
N ARG A 24 -11.50 -1.20 -5.10
CA ARG A 24 -12.17 -2.41 -5.59
C ARG A 24 -11.10 -3.41 -5.98
N CYS A 25 -11.04 -4.54 -5.27
CA CYS A 25 -10.06 -5.59 -5.52
C CYS A 25 -10.74 -6.84 -6.07
N THR A 26 -10.06 -7.52 -6.99
CA THR A 26 -10.44 -8.81 -7.53
C THR A 26 -9.22 -9.72 -7.52
N GLU A 27 -9.42 -10.97 -7.17
CA GLU A 27 -8.39 -11.99 -7.19
C GLU A 27 -8.64 -12.98 -8.32
N ARG A 28 -7.56 -13.47 -8.92
CA ARG A 28 -7.58 -14.58 -9.88
C ARG A 28 -6.43 -15.52 -9.55
N SER A 29 -6.67 -16.81 -9.62
CA SER A 29 -5.65 -17.83 -9.49
C SER A 29 -5.55 -18.65 -10.78
N TRP A 30 -4.35 -19.13 -11.10
CA TRP A 30 -4.12 -20.04 -12.22
C TRP A 30 -2.97 -21.00 -11.88
N LYS A 31 -2.96 -22.18 -12.49
CA LYS A 31 -1.83 -23.12 -12.36
C LYS A 31 -0.65 -22.61 -13.17
N SER A 32 0.56 -22.79 -12.63
CA SER A 32 1.77 -22.53 -13.41
C SER A 32 1.85 -23.50 -14.59
N GLU A 33 2.44 -23.05 -15.69
CA GLU A 33 2.83 -23.93 -16.80
C GLU A 33 4.09 -24.74 -16.45
N ASP A 34 4.85 -24.29 -15.45
CA ASP A 34 5.95 -25.03 -14.87
C ASP A 34 5.41 -26.15 -13.98
N SER A 35 5.66 -27.40 -14.41
CA SER A 35 5.22 -28.61 -13.71
C SER A 35 5.86 -28.77 -12.33
N ALA A 36 6.94 -28.05 -12.02
CA ALA A 36 7.53 -27.99 -10.68
C ALA A 36 6.73 -27.13 -9.70
N ILE A 37 5.85 -26.24 -10.19
CA ILE A 37 5.01 -25.38 -9.36
C ILE A 37 3.58 -25.93 -9.36
N THR A 38 3.27 -26.74 -8.36
CA THR A 38 1.97 -27.40 -8.22
C THR A 38 0.88 -26.49 -7.64
N ASP A 39 1.29 -25.53 -6.82
CA ASP A 39 0.38 -24.57 -6.20
C ASP A 39 -0.04 -23.46 -7.18
N PRO A 40 -1.29 -22.96 -7.08
CA PRO A 40 -1.75 -21.93 -7.98
C PRO A 40 -1.03 -20.60 -7.72
N ILE A 41 -0.74 -19.85 -8.79
CA ILE A 41 -0.26 -18.48 -8.71
C ILE A 41 -1.46 -17.56 -8.49
N ILE A 42 -1.38 -16.64 -7.54
CA ILE A 42 -2.47 -15.71 -7.21
C ILE A 42 -2.12 -14.32 -7.72
N ARG A 43 -3.05 -13.66 -8.42
CA ARG A 43 -2.96 -12.23 -8.76
C ARG A 43 -4.12 -11.46 -8.18
N THR A 44 -3.80 -10.53 -7.30
CA THR A 44 -4.75 -9.54 -6.82
C THR A 44 -4.62 -8.28 -7.67
N THR A 45 -5.74 -7.84 -8.25
CA THR A 45 -5.83 -6.56 -8.96
C THR A 45 -6.77 -5.63 -8.22
N CYS A 46 -6.28 -4.48 -7.79
CA CYS A 46 -7.05 -3.46 -7.08
C CYS A 46 -7.14 -2.18 -7.92
N TYR A 47 -8.30 -1.53 -7.85
CA TYR A 47 -8.57 -0.25 -8.52
C TYR A 47 -8.84 0.82 -7.47
N LEU A 48 -8.19 1.96 -7.63
CA LEU A 48 -8.38 3.14 -6.80
C LEU A 48 -8.32 4.38 -7.69
N LYS A 49 -9.45 5.10 -7.83
CA LYS A 49 -9.61 6.17 -8.82
C LYS A 49 -9.19 5.71 -10.24
N SER A 50 -8.28 6.42 -10.89
CA SER A 50 -7.72 6.14 -12.21
C SER A 50 -6.47 5.24 -12.19
N PHE A 51 -6.20 4.58 -11.06
CA PHE A 51 -5.04 3.71 -10.88
C PHE A 51 -5.45 2.24 -10.70
N ARG A 52 -4.63 1.35 -11.26
CA ARG A 52 -4.74 -0.10 -11.10
C ARG A 52 -3.44 -0.61 -10.48
N PHE A 53 -3.56 -1.29 -9.36
CA PHE A 53 -2.46 -1.94 -8.64
C PHE A 53 -2.58 -3.44 -8.84
N GLN A 54 -1.47 -4.09 -9.11
CA GLN A 54 -1.39 -5.53 -9.27
C GLN A 54 -0.30 -6.07 -8.37
N LYS A 55 -0.64 -7.11 -7.62
CA LYS A 55 0.33 -7.96 -6.94
C LYS A 55 0.18 -9.40 -7.43
N THR A 56 1.30 -10.09 -7.57
CA THR A 56 1.35 -11.53 -7.85
C THR A 56 1.99 -12.22 -6.65
N ALA A 57 1.40 -13.33 -6.22
CA ALA A 57 1.89 -14.13 -5.12
C ALA A 57 2.03 -15.60 -5.53
N TYR A 58 3.07 -16.25 -4.99
CA TYR A 58 3.44 -17.64 -5.22
C TYR A 58 3.48 -18.38 -3.90
N ALA A 59 3.08 -19.64 -3.87
CA ALA A 59 3.28 -20.46 -2.68
C ALA A 59 4.74 -20.87 -2.54
N ASP A 60 5.22 -20.96 -1.30
CA ASP A 60 6.43 -21.68 -0.96
C ASP A 60 6.15 -23.17 -0.73
N TYR A 61 7.21 -23.95 -0.48
CA TYR A 61 7.13 -25.39 -0.23
C TYR A 61 6.24 -25.79 0.96
N SER A 62 5.89 -24.83 1.84
CA SER A 62 4.99 -25.03 2.99
C SER A 62 3.55 -24.61 2.71
N GLY A 63 3.24 -24.21 1.47
CA GLY A 63 1.93 -23.70 1.04
C GLY A 63 1.67 -22.24 1.42
N LYS A 64 2.67 -21.52 1.96
CA LYS A 64 2.51 -20.10 2.33
C LYS A 64 2.83 -19.21 1.14
N TYR A 65 1.96 -18.23 0.90
CA TYR A 65 2.11 -17.33 -0.23
C TYR A 65 3.07 -16.17 0.08
N TYR A 66 4.00 -15.89 -0.84
CA TYR A 66 4.85 -14.69 -0.84
C TYR A 66 4.56 -13.81 -2.06
N GLU A 67 4.64 -12.50 -1.88
CA GLU A 67 4.36 -11.52 -2.92
C GLU A 67 5.64 -11.21 -3.70
N ASP A 68 5.69 -11.59 -4.98
CA ASP A 68 6.91 -11.55 -5.80
C ASP A 68 6.90 -10.43 -6.86
N GLY A 69 5.73 -9.84 -7.14
CA GLY A 69 5.63 -8.80 -8.15
C GLY A 69 4.61 -7.73 -7.84
N PHE A 70 5.03 -6.46 -7.86
CA PHE A 70 4.17 -5.29 -7.71
C PHE A 70 4.21 -4.44 -8.96
N SER A 71 3.05 -4.00 -9.43
CA SER A 71 2.96 -3.09 -10.57
C SER A 71 1.79 -2.15 -10.42
N VAL A 72 2.01 -0.90 -10.79
CA VAL A 72 0.97 0.13 -10.82
C VAL A 72 0.79 0.65 -12.25
N PHE A 73 -0.46 0.89 -12.61
CA PHE A 73 -0.87 1.39 -13.92
C PHE A 73 -1.78 2.59 -13.74
N MET A 74 -1.71 3.53 -14.68
CA MET A 74 -2.59 4.68 -14.77
C MET A 74 -3.47 4.54 -16.01
N ARG A 75 -4.75 4.92 -15.89
CA ARG A 75 -5.66 4.98 -17.02
C ARG A 75 -5.36 6.23 -17.86
N VAL A 76 -5.03 6.02 -19.13
CA VAL A 76 -4.84 7.09 -20.14
C VAL A 76 -5.77 6.77 -21.29
N LYS A 77 -6.80 7.62 -21.50
CA LYS A 77 -7.95 7.31 -22.36
C LYS A 77 -8.55 5.95 -21.94
N ASP A 78 -8.60 4.98 -22.84
CA ASP A 78 -9.13 3.63 -22.58
C ASP A 78 -8.06 2.56 -22.41
N ARG A 79 -6.81 2.94 -22.15
CA ARG A 79 -5.70 1.99 -21.96
C ARG A 79 -5.06 2.14 -20.58
N TRP A 80 -4.57 1.02 -20.06
CA TRP A 80 -3.77 0.97 -18.84
C TRP A 80 -2.28 1.03 -19.20
N VAL A 81 -1.59 2.08 -18.76
CA VAL A 81 -0.16 2.27 -19.00
C VAL A 81 0.60 2.10 -17.70
N ARG A 82 1.71 1.33 -17.71
CA ARG A 82 2.54 1.15 -16.52
C ARG A 82 3.05 2.51 -16.03
N THR A 83 3.00 2.73 -14.72
CA THR A 83 3.43 3.97 -14.08
C THR A 83 4.28 3.64 -12.85
N ARG A 84 4.63 4.66 -12.06
CA ARG A 84 5.38 4.53 -10.81
C ARG A 84 4.57 5.09 -9.64
N ASN A 85 4.90 4.68 -8.42
CA ASN A 85 4.21 5.12 -7.20
C ASN A 85 4.28 6.64 -7.04
N SER A 86 5.42 7.24 -7.40
CA SER A 86 5.64 8.68 -7.36
C SER A 86 4.67 9.47 -8.24
N ARG A 87 4.15 8.88 -9.31
CA ARG A 87 3.09 9.48 -10.15
C ARG A 87 1.70 9.34 -9.56
N VAL A 88 1.49 8.33 -8.71
CA VAL A 88 0.21 8.08 -8.01
C VAL A 88 0.09 9.00 -6.79
N PHE A 89 1.13 9.05 -5.97
CA PHE A 89 1.22 9.85 -4.76
C PHE A 89 2.01 11.12 -5.01
N ASN A 90 1.52 12.00 -5.89
CA ASN A 90 2.25 13.20 -6.30
C ASN A 90 1.90 14.46 -5.49
N LYS A 91 0.86 14.43 -4.63
CA LYS A 91 0.50 15.55 -3.77
C LYS A 91 1.15 15.37 -2.41
N GLN A 92 1.85 16.40 -1.92
CA GLN A 92 2.55 16.39 -0.63
C GLN A 92 3.40 15.11 -0.40
N GLN A 93 3.99 14.58 -1.48
CA GLN A 93 4.70 13.29 -1.49
C GLN A 93 5.78 13.21 -0.40
N GLY A 94 6.56 14.28 -0.24
CA GLY A 94 7.62 14.33 0.77
C GLY A 94 7.09 14.13 2.20
N ARG A 95 5.90 14.65 2.54
CA ARG A 95 5.29 14.46 3.86
C ARG A 95 4.85 13.00 4.08
N LEU A 96 4.23 12.40 3.07
CA LEU A 96 3.84 10.99 3.14
C LEU A 96 5.08 10.09 3.26
N LEU A 97 6.08 10.30 2.40
CA LEU A 97 7.28 9.50 2.35
C LEU A 97 8.12 9.63 3.63
N ALA A 98 8.20 10.83 4.22
CA ALA A 98 8.85 11.03 5.52
C ALA A 98 8.15 10.25 6.63
N GLY A 99 6.81 10.25 6.65
CA GLY A 99 6.04 9.46 7.62
C GLY A 99 6.26 7.95 7.48
N ILE A 100 6.29 7.45 6.24
CA ILE A 100 6.56 6.04 5.94
C ILE A 100 7.98 5.65 6.37
N ASN A 101 9.01 6.40 5.93
CA ASN A 101 10.39 6.11 6.28
C ASN A 101 10.66 6.18 7.79
N ARG A 102 10.02 7.13 8.49
CA ARG A 102 10.12 7.20 9.94
C ARG A 102 9.61 5.91 10.58
N ARG A 103 8.44 5.42 10.16
CA ARG A 103 7.88 4.18 10.71
C ARG A 103 8.71 2.94 10.36
N ILE A 104 9.22 2.85 9.13
CA ILE A 104 10.14 1.76 8.74
C ILE A 104 11.39 1.77 9.62
N ARG A 105 11.95 2.94 9.94
CA ARG A 105 13.11 3.07 10.83
C ARG A 105 12.78 2.69 12.28
N GLU A 106 11.61 3.09 12.78
CA GLU A 106 11.12 2.68 14.09
C GLU A 106 11.01 1.14 14.17
N ASP A 107 10.40 0.51 13.17
CA ASP A 107 10.26 -0.95 13.10
C ASP A 107 11.64 -1.65 13.00
N TRP A 108 12.56 -1.13 12.17
CA TRP A 108 13.94 -1.65 12.06
C TRP A 108 14.69 -1.59 13.39
N ASN A 109 14.68 -0.44 14.05
CA ASN A 109 15.38 -0.25 15.32
C ASN A 109 14.78 -1.13 16.43
N PHE A 110 13.46 -1.30 16.44
CA PHE A 110 12.78 -2.20 17.36
C PHE A 110 13.24 -3.65 17.15
N LEU A 111 13.23 -4.13 15.90
CA LEU A 111 13.60 -5.50 15.57
C LEU A 111 15.09 -5.78 15.82
N ARG A 112 15.98 -4.86 15.45
CA ARG A 112 17.43 -4.97 15.70
C ARG A 112 17.80 -4.88 17.17
N GLY A 113 16.99 -4.20 17.99
CA GLY A 113 17.23 -4.09 19.43
C GLY A 113 16.78 -5.31 20.25
N ASP A 114 16.10 -6.26 19.61
CA ASP A 114 15.61 -7.48 20.24
C ASP A 114 16.61 -8.63 20.08
N ARG A 115 17.05 -9.21 21.21
CA ARG A 115 18.05 -10.28 21.27
C ARG A 115 17.63 -11.53 20.52
N GLU A 116 16.32 -11.77 20.37
CA GLU A 116 15.82 -12.91 19.58
C GLU A 116 16.18 -12.79 18.09
N ASN A 117 16.47 -11.57 17.63
CA ASN A 117 16.76 -11.27 16.23
C ASN A 117 18.24 -11.00 15.96
N ASP A 118 19.14 -11.14 16.93
CA ASP A 118 20.59 -10.84 16.78
C ASP A 118 21.20 -11.56 15.56
N ARG A 119 20.76 -12.79 15.27
CA ARG A 119 21.23 -13.57 14.11
C ARG A 119 20.75 -13.05 12.75
N CYS A 120 19.84 -12.08 12.74
CA CYS A 120 19.17 -11.55 11.55
C CYS A 120 19.62 -10.13 11.17
N PHE A 121 20.38 -9.47 12.05
CA PHE A 121 20.90 -8.14 11.83
C PHE A 121 22.39 -8.15 12.13
N SER A 122 23.20 -7.67 11.19
CA SER A 122 24.62 -7.43 11.40
C SER A 122 24.84 -6.03 11.96
N ASP A 123 25.96 -5.84 12.66
CA ASP A 123 26.34 -4.52 13.15
C ASP A 123 26.57 -3.52 12.01
N ASP A 124 27.04 -4.03 10.87
CA ASP A 124 27.31 -3.28 9.64
C ASP A 124 26.06 -2.98 8.81
N ASP A 125 24.89 -3.50 9.19
CA ASP A 125 23.66 -3.26 8.43
C ASP A 125 23.23 -1.80 8.54
N VAL A 126 23.13 -1.14 7.38
CA VAL A 126 22.65 0.23 7.25
C VAL A 126 21.28 0.23 6.59
N LEU A 127 20.27 0.70 7.32
CA LEU A 127 18.94 0.89 6.77
C LEU A 127 18.93 2.06 5.76
N PRO A 128 18.61 1.81 4.46
CA PRO A 128 18.53 2.88 3.48
C PRO A 128 17.31 3.78 3.73
N VAL A 129 17.37 4.99 3.17
CA VAL A 129 16.18 5.85 3.08
C VAL A 129 15.45 5.53 1.78
N TYR A 130 14.22 5.05 1.89
CA TYR A 130 13.42 4.61 0.76
C TYR A 130 12.79 5.79 0.02
N ARG A 131 12.80 5.70 -1.31
CA ARG A 131 12.05 6.57 -2.22
C ARG A 131 10.64 6.00 -2.41
N MET A 132 9.70 6.85 -2.84
CA MET A 132 8.32 6.42 -3.09
C MET A 132 8.24 5.24 -4.08
N ASP A 133 9.13 5.21 -5.05
CA ASP A 133 9.18 4.16 -6.09
C ASP A 133 9.85 2.87 -5.62
N ASP A 134 10.49 2.86 -4.45
CA ASP A 134 11.09 1.67 -3.84
C ASP A 134 10.06 0.87 -3.02
N LEU A 135 8.93 1.51 -2.68
CA LEU A 135 7.89 0.92 -1.84
C LEU A 135 7.04 -0.07 -2.64
N ARG A 136 6.79 -1.23 -2.05
CA ARG A 136 5.76 -2.16 -2.53
C ARG A 136 4.42 -1.70 -2.01
N ILE A 137 3.40 -1.69 -2.88
CA ILE A 137 2.07 -1.19 -2.51
C ILE A 137 1.02 -2.27 -2.68
N SER A 138 0.33 -2.57 -1.59
CA SER A 138 -0.86 -3.42 -1.59
C SER A 138 -2.08 -2.64 -1.11
N LEU A 139 -3.25 -3.01 -1.63
CA LEU A 139 -4.53 -2.39 -1.32
C LEU A 139 -5.48 -3.43 -0.75
N SER A 140 -6.26 -3.02 0.23
CA SER A 140 -7.48 -3.68 0.64
C SER A 140 -8.69 -2.78 0.36
N LYS A 141 -9.90 -3.23 0.68
CA LYS A 141 -11.13 -2.46 0.49
C LYS A 141 -11.04 -1.02 1.05
N ASN A 142 -10.43 -0.86 2.22
CA ASN A 142 -10.40 0.41 2.97
C ASN A 142 -9.01 0.86 3.41
N SER A 143 -7.96 0.09 3.10
CA SER A 143 -6.57 0.42 3.47
C SER A 143 -5.61 0.32 2.30
N ILE A 144 -4.47 0.97 2.49
CA ILE A 144 -3.29 0.85 1.66
C ILE A 144 -2.10 0.55 2.55
N SER A 145 -1.24 -0.35 2.10
CA SER A 145 -0.03 -0.74 2.80
C SER A 145 1.18 -0.47 1.92
N PHE A 146 2.21 0.14 2.50
CA PHE A 146 3.51 0.39 1.90
C PHE A 146 4.51 -0.51 2.59
N SER A 147 5.17 -1.40 1.85
CA SER A 147 6.12 -2.36 2.42
C SER A 147 7.48 -2.29 1.76
N VAL A 148 8.49 -2.69 2.54
CA VAL A 148 9.89 -2.86 2.11
C VAL A 148 10.39 -4.21 2.62
N GLU A 149 11.36 -4.77 1.93
CA GLU A 149 12.11 -5.94 2.37
C GLU A 149 13.59 -5.59 2.49
N TRP A 150 14.25 -6.20 3.48
CA TRP A 150 15.65 -5.95 3.82
C TRP A 150 16.60 -7.03 3.28
N ASN A 151 16.13 -7.86 2.36
CA ASN A 151 16.90 -8.93 1.71
C ASN A 151 17.64 -9.83 2.71
N SER A 152 16.96 -10.16 3.82
CA SER A 152 17.49 -11.03 4.87
C SER A 152 17.51 -12.49 4.42
N SER A 153 18.33 -13.32 5.09
CA SER A 153 18.32 -14.76 4.85
C SER A 153 16.92 -15.36 5.06
N TRP A 154 16.66 -16.51 4.44
CA TRP A 154 15.36 -17.20 4.57
C TRP A 154 15.00 -17.51 6.05
N ALA A 155 16.00 -17.73 6.91
CA ALA A 155 15.82 -17.96 8.34
C ALA A 155 15.32 -16.72 9.09
N CYS A 156 15.48 -15.53 8.49
CA CYS A 156 15.12 -14.22 9.04
C CYS A 156 13.88 -13.62 8.39
N ARG A 157 13.17 -14.39 7.57
CA ARG A 157 11.93 -13.97 6.90
C ARG A 157 10.86 -13.34 7.81
N PRO A 158 10.67 -13.77 9.08
CA PRO A 158 9.71 -13.11 9.98
C PRO A 158 10.03 -11.63 10.28
N VAL A 159 11.30 -11.23 10.15
CA VAL A 159 11.81 -9.88 10.45
C VAL A 159 12.45 -9.22 9.24
N SER A 160 12.20 -9.73 8.04
CA SER A 160 12.91 -9.31 6.81
C SER A 160 12.32 -8.06 6.14
N GLY A 161 11.56 -7.24 6.86
CA GLY A 161 10.91 -6.07 6.29
C GLY A 161 9.98 -5.34 7.25
N SER A 162 9.35 -4.29 6.74
CA SER A 162 8.35 -3.48 7.46
C SER A 162 7.18 -3.18 6.54
N THR A 163 5.99 -3.02 7.14
CA THR A 163 4.77 -2.62 6.44
C THR A 163 4.07 -1.49 7.18
N VAL A 164 3.94 -0.34 6.51
CA VAL A 164 3.22 0.83 7.02
C VAL A 164 1.84 0.89 6.38
N THR A 165 0.79 0.82 7.20
CA THR A 165 -0.60 0.78 6.71
C THR A 165 -1.36 2.05 7.06
N TYR A 166 -2.08 2.61 6.09
CA TYR A 166 -2.99 3.73 6.26
C TYR A 166 -4.41 3.36 5.82
N SER A 167 -5.41 4.03 6.40
CA SER A 167 -6.74 4.04 5.79
C SER A 167 -6.73 4.81 4.46
N LEU A 168 -7.56 4.40 3.51
CA LEU A 168 -7.70 5.11 2.24
C LEU A 168 -8.20 6.55 2.44
N LYS A 169 -9.02 6.78 3.49
CA LYS A 169 -9.43 8.14 3.88
C LYS A 169 -8.22 9.01 4.23
N ALA A 170 -7.27 8.48 5.01
CA ALA A 170 -6.07 9.22 5.41
C ALA A 170 -5.12 9.50 4.24
N ILE A 171 -5.01 8.56 3.29
CA ILE A 171 -4.11 8.70 2.14
C ILE A 171 -4.68 9.58 1.02
N ALA A 172 -6.00 9.84 1.03
CA ALA A 172 -6.72 10.48 -0.06
C ALA A 172 -6.12 11.84 -0.50
N LYS A 173 -5.61 12.62 0.46
CA LYS A 173 -5.00 13.93 0.22
C LYS A 173 -3.66 13.89 -0.54
N TYR A 174 -3.00 12.72 -0.56
CA TYR A 174 -1.71 12.53 -1.23
C TYR A 174 -1.87 11.98 -2.65
N LEU A 175 -3.05 11.44 -2.98
CA LEU A 175 -3.35 10.88 -4.29
C LEU A 175 -3.54 11.98 -5.33
N ARG A 176 -3.04 11.72 -6.54
CA ARG A 176 -3.41 12.48 -7.73
C ARG A 176 -4.93 12.54 -7.91
#